data_AF-A0A097ELP4-F1
#
_entry.id   AF-A0A097ELP4-F1
#
_cell.length_a   1.000
_cell.length_b   1.000
_cell.length_c   1.000
_cell.angle_alpha   90.00
_cell.angle_beta   90.00
_cell.angle_gamma   90.00
#
_symmetry.space_group_name_H-M   'P 1'
#
loop_
_entity.id
_entity.type
_entity.pdbx_description
1 polymer ?
#
loop_
_entity_poly.entity_id
_entity_poly.type
_entity_poly.pdbx_seq_one_letter_code
_entity_poly.pdbx_strand_id
1 'polypeptide(L)'
;MKRSDHIKGITYYLTHLRMQVEALNSLNLQDDNVHAENFFRDFLNLALGYNLVNINIISPNATAIDLGDEDERIALQVTSTSDIEKIKHTHSRFLKAGLESKYDRLVVIIIGEKKDYRVATLGTEETLVMSTSDDVWGITELLKKIGDLPTPKLEPCLDFLRKELRVSEPRGSNEVGTLIRLIEVLSAAEEGLSVGDNREDPDPERKIHDRFSNHAEFLERQYVELHEIYGQALAEVNKYSDLSHVRLRKLQVYLMRWSDRVLNDCRGDPVLALDTLTEKVLHMMGHSDAEYDDGAVRYYLIGQLIACNVFPNKRVAHA
;
A
#
# COMPACT_ATOMS: atom_id res chain seq x y z
N MET A 1 -5.69 -3.72 16.27
CA MET A 1 -7.05 -3.36 16.76
C MET A 1 -7.75 -2.77 15.56
N LYS A 2 -8.90 -3.31 15.12
CA LYS A 2 -9.53 -2.92 13.83
C LYS A 2 -9.57 -1.40 13.59
N ARG A 3 -9.95 -0.58 14.57
CA ARG A 3 -9.94 0.89 14.45
C ARG A 3 -8.57 1.47 14.09
N SER A 4 -7.52 1.05 14.79
CA SER A 4 -6.15 1.52 14.54
C SER A 4 -5.69 1.15 13.13
N ASP A 5 -6.07 -0.03 12.66
CA ASP A 5 -5.71 -0.52 11.33
C ASP A 5 -6.40 0.32 10.24
N HIS A 6 -7.68 0.68 10.43
CA HIS A 6 -8.40 1.59 9.52
C HIS A 6 -7.78 2.99 9.47
N ILE A 7 -7.47 3.58 10.63
CA ILE A 7 -6.86 4.92 10.69
C ILE A 7 -5.49 4.90 10.00
N LYS A 8 -4.67 3.87 10.22
CA LYS A 8 -3.38 3.72 9.53
C LYS A 8 -3.56 3.63 8.02
N GLY A 9 -4.53 2.85 7.54
CA GLY A 9 -4.86 2.76 6.12
C GLY A 9 -5.29 4.09 5.51
N ILE A 10 -6.22 4.80 6.17
CA ILE A 10 -6.69 6.11 5.70
C ILE A 10 -5.54 7.11 5.65
N THR A 11 -4.70 7.16 6.70
CA THR A 11 -3.48 7.98 6.75
C THR A 11 -2.54 7.67 5.59
N TYR A 12 -2.32 6.38 5.31
CA TYR A 12 -1.47 5.94 4.21
C TYR A 12 -1.97 6.48 2.85
N TYR A 13 -3.24 6.25 2.52
CA TYR A 13 -3.81 6.68 1.24
C TYR A 13 -3.84 8.20 1.07
N LEU A 14 -4.30 8.95 2.08
CA LEU A 14 -4.38 10.41 1.98
C LEU A 14 -2.99 11.07 1.94
N THR A 15 -1.99 10.49 2.62
CA THR A 15 -0.61 10.98 2.55
C THR A 15 -0.03 10.73 1.15
N HIS A 16 -0.28 9.56 0.56
CA HIS A 16 0.16 9.28 -0.81
C HIS A 16 -0.48 10.21 -1.84
N LEU A 17 -1.78 10.50 -1.70
CA LEU A 17 -2.45 11.49 -2.55
C LEU A 17 -1.75 12.85 -2.50
N ARG A 18 -1.42 13.35 -1.30
CA ARG A 18 -0.65 14.59 -1.14
C ARG A 18 0.68 14.54 -1.89
N MET A 19 1.47 13.49 -1.64
CA MET A 19 2.79 13.35 -2.26
C MET A 19 2.71 13.29 -3.79
N GLN A 20 1.70 12.60 -4.34
CA GLN A 20 1.48 12.51 -5.78
C GLN A 20 1.16 13.90 -6.37
N VAL A 21 0.26 14.64 -5.73
CA VAL A 21 -0.11 15.98 -6.18
C VAL A 21 1.06 16.96 -6.07
N GLU A 22 1.88 16.86 -5.02
CA GLU A 22 3.11 17.66 -4.89
C GLU A 22 4.10 17.37 -6.02
N ALA A 23 4.30 16.09 -6.35
CA ALA A 23 5.16 15.70 -7.46
C ALA A 23 4.63 16.24 -8.80
N LEU A 24 3.34 16.09 -9.09
CA LEU A 24 2.72 16.59 -10.33
C LEU A 24 2.78 18.12 -10.45
N ASN A 25 2.52 18.83 -9.35
CA ASN A 25 2.67 20.28 -9.28
C ASN A 25 4.11 20.71 -9.59
N SER A 26 5.12 20.01 -9.06
CA SER A 26 6.52 20.32 -9.33
C SER A 26 6.91 20.15 -10.81
N LEU A 27 6.14 19.35 -11.56
CA LEU A 27 6.31 19.10 -12.99
C LEU A 27 5.43 20.02 -13.86
N ASN A 28 4.68 20.96 -13.27
CA ASN A 28 3.69 21.82 -13.95
C ASN A 28 2.58 21.05 -14.69
N LEU A 29 2.27 19.81 -14.30
CA LEU A 29 1.19 19.00 -14.87
C LEU A 29 -0.08 19.23 -14.04
N GLN A 30 -0.96 20.14 -14.48
CA GLN A 30 -2.13 20.62 -13.72
C GLN A 30 -3.48 19.97 -14.10
N ASP A 31 -3.48 18.98 -15.01
CA ASP A 31 -4.71 18.44 -15.62
C ASP A 31 -5.62 17.63 -14.67
N ASP A 32 -5.23 17.39 -13.41
CA ASP A 32 -5.96 16.54 -12.46
C ASP A 32 -6.97 17.26 -11.55
N ASN A 33 -7.17 18.59 -11.66
CA ASN A 33 -8.01 19.34 -10.72
C ASN A 33 -9.48 18.87 -10.69
N VAL A 34 -10.08 18.54 -11.84
CA VAL A 34 -11.48 18.05 -11.90
C VAL A 34 -11.63 16.67 -11.25
N HIS A 35 -10.61 15.83 -11.35
CA HIS A 35 -10.60 14.52 -10.68
C HIS A 35 -10.53 14.68 -9.17
N ALA A 36 -9.71 15.60 -8.67
CA ALA A 36 -9.62 15.90 -7.24
C ALA A 36 -10.95 16.43 -6.67
N GLU A 37 -11.65 17.31 -7.39
CA GLU A 37 -12.97 17.82 -6.96
C GLU A 37 -13.98 16.70 -6.75
N ASN A 38 -14.14 15.81 -7.74
CA ASN A 38 -15.07 14.68 -7.65
C ASN A 38 -14.68 13.72 -6.53
N PHE A 39 -13.38 13.43 -6.39
CA PHE A 39 -12.86 12.61 -5.30
C PHE A 39 -13.24 13.19 -3.93
N PHE A 40 -12.96 14.47 -3.67
CA PHE A 40 -13.27 15.10 -2.38
C PHE A 40 -14.77 15.24 -2.14
N ARG A 41 -15.58 15.46 -3.19
CA ARG A 41 -17.04 15.43 -3.10
C ARG A 41 -17.51 14.10 -2.51
N ASP A 42 -17.17 13.00 -3.16
CA ASP A 42 -17.67 11.68 -2.79
C ASP A 42 -17.09 11.24 -1.45
N PHE A 43 -15.81 11.54 -1.19
CA PHE A 43 -15.16 11.21 0.07
C PHE A 43 -15.75 11.95 1.27
N LEU A 44 -16.01 13.25 1.15
CA LEU A 44 -16.55 14.05 2.27
C LEU A 44 -18.04 13.80 2.49
N ASN A 45 -18.79 13.53 1.43
CA ASN A 45 -20.17 13.06 1.56
C ASN A 45 -20.22 11.76 2.37
N LEU A 46 -19.32 10.82 2.06
CA LEU A 46 -19.20 9.57 2.81
C LEU A 46 -18.73 9.75 4.25
N ALA A 47 -17.64 10.50 4.46
CA ALA A 47 -17.00 10.63 5.77
C ALA A 47 -17.82 11.51 6.73
N LEU A 48 -18.18 12.71 6.27
CA LEU A 48 -18.79 13.74 7.10
C LEU A 48 -20.31 13.78 6.99
N GLY A 49 -20.90 13.13 5.99
CA GLY A 49 -22.35 13.08 5.79
C GLY A 49 -22.92 14.30 5.07
N TYR A 50 -22.09 15.03 4.32
CA TYR A 50 -22.54 16.11 3.46
C TYR A 50 -23.23 15.59 2.18
N ASN A 51 -23.90 16.50 1.48
CA ASN A 51 -24.52 16.32 0.18
C ASN A 51 -23.87 17.26 -0.86
N LEU A 52 -22.55 17.31 -0.89
CA LEU A 52 -21.78 18.14 -1.80
C LEU A 52 -22.08 17.79 -3.26
N VAL A 53 -22.32 18.82 -4.06
CA VAL A 53 -22.45 18.74 -5.52
C VAL A 53 -21.38 19.61 -6.17
N ASN A 54 -20.92 19.20 -7.35
CA ASN A 54 -19.95 20.00 -8.11
C ASN A 54 -20.67 21.21 -8.73
N ILE A 55 -20.24 22.41 -8.37
CA ILE A 55 -20.88 23.65 -8.79
C ILE A 55 -20.54 24.00 -10.24
N ASN A 56 -19.37 23.59 -10.73
CA ASN A 56 -18.98 23.78 -12.13
C ASN A 56 -19.89 23.00 -13.09
N ILE A 57 -20.48 21.87 -12.67
CA ILE A 57 -21.47 21.14 -13.47
C ILE A 57 -22.79 21.94 -13.60
N ILE A 58 -23.13 22.71 -12.58
CA ILE A 58 -24.39 23.45 -12.49
C ILE A 58 -24.26 24.86 -13.12
N SER A 59 -23.10 25.49 -13.00
CA SER A 59 -22.81 26.83 -13.51
C SER A 59 -21.36 26.93 -14.05
N PRO A 60 -21.11 26.55 -15.32
CA PRO A 60 -19.76 26.23 -15.82
C PRO A 60 -18.73 27.36 -15.95
N ASN A 61 -18.92 28.58 -15.42
CA ASN A 61 -18.01 29.69 -15.77
C ASN A 61 -17.87 30.83 -14.72
N ALA A 62 -18.28 30.66 -13.46
CA ALA A 62 -18.43 31.84 -12.59
C ALA A 62 -18.03 31.69 -11.12
N THR A 63 -17.71 30.49 -10.64
CA THR A 63 -17.73 30.26 -9.19
C THR A 63 -16.35 30.25 -8.55
N ALA A 64 -16.25 30.90 -7.38
CA ALA A 64 -15.06 30.91 -6.54
C ALA A 64 -14.81 29.57 -5.84
N ILE A 65 -15.72 28.62 -6.01
CA ILE A 65 -15.87 27.38 -5.24
C ILE A 65 -16.11 26.25 -6.22
N ASP A 66 -15.70 25.04 -5.82
CA ASP A 66 -15.79 23.85 -6.67
C ASP A 66 -16.96 22.97 -6.25
N LEU A 67 -17.20 22.87 -4.94
CA LEU A 67 -18.27 22.06 -4.36
C LEU A 67 -19.16 22.91 -3.45
N GLY A 68 -20.43 22.53 -3.32
CA GLY A 68 -21.34 23.16 -2.37
C GLY A 68 -22.43 22.21 -1.92
N ASP A 69 -22.88 22.41 -0.69
CA ASP A 69 -24.03 21.76 -0.06
C ASP A 69 -24.94 22.87 0.44
N GLU A 70 -26.09 23.05 -0.22
CA GLU A 70 -27.05 24.11 0.13
C GLU A 70 -27.86 23.77 1.39
N ASP A 71 -27.99 22.48 1.75
CA ASP A 71 -28.70 22.06 2.97
C ASP A 71 -27.87 22.40 4.21
N GLU A 72 -26.58 22.04 4.19
CA GLU A 72 -25.60 22.39 5.24
C GLU A 72 -25.02 23.80 5.06
N ARG A 73 -25.43 24.51 3.99
CA ARG A 73 -25.00 25.88 3.64
C ARG A 73 -23.47 26.04 3.68
N ILE A 74 -22.75 25.05 3.17
CA ILE A 74 -21.28 25.05 3.12
C ILE A 74 -20.77 24.98 1.68
N ALA A 75 -19.74 25.79 1.39
CA ALA A 75 -19.05 25.80 0.11
C ALA A 75 -17.58 25.40 0.28
N LEU A 76 -17.06 24.60 -0.65
CA LEU A 76 -15.68 24.11 -0.62
C LEU A 76 -14.96 24.49 -1.91
N GLN A 77 -13.69 24.85 -1.74
CA GLN A 77 -12.74 25.04 -2.83
C GLN A 77 -11.59 24.04 -2.65
N VAL A 78 -11.27 23.28 -3.69
CA VAL A 78 -10.22 22.26 -3.69
C VAL A 78 -9.01 22.81 -4.45
N THR A 79 -7.83 22.76 -3.86
CA THR A 79 -6.59 23.26 -4.48
C THR A 79 -5.38 22.47 -4.05
N SER A 80 -4.41 22.37 -4.95
CA SER A 80 -3.08 21.85 -4.63
C SER A 80 -2.12 22.94 -4.11
N THR A 81 -2.43 24.23 -4.34
CA THR A 81 -1.64 25.39 -3.91
C THR A 81 -2.03 25.84 -2.52
N SER A 82 -1.04 26.07 -1.65
CA SER A 82 -1.21 26.50 -0.27
C SER A 82 -0.89 27.97 0.00
N ASP A 83 -0.68 28.78 -1.03
CA ASP A 83 -0.34 30.19 -0.86
C ASP A 83 -1.51 31.01 -0.29
N ILE A 84 -1.22 31.84 0.70
CA ILE A 84 -2.24 32.69 1.35
C ILE A 84 -2.94 33.63 0.36
N GLU A 85 -2.24 34.07 -0.70
CA GLU A 85 -2.82 34.92 -1.73
C GLU A 85 -3.90 34.18 -2.53
N LYS A 86 -3.76 32.86 -2.73
CA LYS A 86 -4.81 32.03 -3.34
C LYS A 86 -6.05 31.99 -2.45
N ILE A 87 -5.86 31.80 -1.14
CA ILE A 87 -6.96 31.74 -0.16
C ILE A 87 -7.70 33.09 -0.10
N LYS A 88 -6.96 34.21 0.00
CA LYS A 88 -7.52 35.57 -0.04
C LYS A 88 -8.30 35.80 -1.34
N HIS A 89 -7.76 35.36 -2.46
CA HIS A 89 -8.41 35.50 -3.77
C HIS A 89 -9.70 34.68 -3.86
N THR A 90 -9.69 33.44 -3.36
CA THR A 90 -10.88 32.59 -3.25
C THR A 90 -11.96 33.28 -2.40
N HIS A 91 -11.61 33.75 -1.19
CA HIS A 91 -12.53 34.48 -0.30
C HIS A 91 -13.09 35.74 -0.95
N SER A 92 -12.23 36.56 -1.58
CA SER A 92 -12.68 37.78 -2.28
C SER A 92 -13.62 37.47 -3.45
N ARG A 93 -13.35 36.41 -4.23
CA ARG A 93 -14.24 36.01 -5.33
C ARG A 93 -15.57 35.47 -4.79
N PHE A 94 -15.55 34.74 -3.69
CA PHE A 94 -16.75 34.22 -3.05
C PHE A 94 -17.70 35.35 -2.64
N LEU A 95 -17.16 36.40 -2.00
CA LEU A 95 -17.92 37.60 -1.63
C LEU A 95 -18.42 38.37 -2.86
N LYS A 96 -17.55 38.60 -3.86
CA LYS A 96 -17.93 39.31 -5.10
C LYS A 96 -19.04 38.62 -5.88
N ALA A 97 -19.12 37.29 -5.78
CA ALA A 97 -20.18 36.50 -6.40
C ALA A 97 -21.47 36.45 -5.57
N GLY A 98 -21.51 37.08 -4.38
CA GLY A 98 -22.68 37.10 -3.50
C GLY A 98 -23.06 35.73 -2.92
N LEU A 99 -22.10 34.80 -2.89
CA LEU A 99 -22.34 33.40 -2.48
C LEU A 99 -22.61 33.26 -0.98
N GLU A 100 -22.26 34.28 -0.18
CA GLU A 100 -22.58 34.36 1.25
C GLU A 100 -24.09 34.37 1.53
N SER A 101 -24.93 34.70 0.54
CA SER A 101 -26.39 34.55 0.67
C SER A 101 -26.85 33.09 0.74
N LYS A 102 -26.09 32.19 0.10
CA LYS A 102 -26.40 30.76 0.01
C LYS A 102 -25.63 29.92 1.02
N TYR A 103 -24.38 30.27 1.26
CA TYR A 103 -23.46 29.49 2.08
C TYR A 103 -22.94 30.34 3.24
N ASP A 104 -23.09 29.83 4.46
CA ASP A 104 -22.65 30.48 5.69
C ASP A 104 -21.19 30.17 6.02
N ARG A 105 -20.60 29.21 5.31
CA ARG A 105 -19.22 28.77 5.53
C ARG A 105 -18.49 28.47 4.22
N LEU A 106 -17.28 29.02 4.07
CA LEU A 106 -16.36 28.72 2.98
C LEU A 106 -15.15 27.95 3.51
N VAL A 107 -14.90 26.77 2.96
CA VAL A 107 -13.75 25.93 3.31
C VAL A 107 -12.81 25.79 2.12
N VAL A 108 -11.51 25.83 2.38
CA VAL A 108 -10.46 25.56 1.38
C VAL A 108 -9.75 24.26 1.73
N ILE A 109 -9.81 23.28 0.83
CA ILE A 109 -9.07 22.03 0.91
C ILE A 109 -7.75 22.17 0.18
N ILE A 110 -6.66 21.97 0.92
CA ILE A 110 -5.30 21.95 0.38
C ILE A 110 -4.85 20.50 0.31
N ILE A 111 -4.68 20.01 -0.92
CA ILE A 111 -4.20 18.64 -1.15
C ILE A 111 -2.70 18.53 -0.87
N GLY A 112 -1.92 19.53 -1.28
CA GLY A 112 -0.48 19.63 -1.03
C GLY A 112 -0.15 19.99 0.42
N GLU A 113 1.10 20.37 0.67
CA GLU A 113 1.54 20.84 1.98
C GLU A 113 0.85 22.17 2.39
N LYS A 114 -0.04 22.09 3.37
CA LYS A 114 -0.62 23.26 4.05
C LYS A 114 0.46 24.01 4.82
N LYS A 115 0.55 25.31 4.60
CA LYS A 115 1.47 26.22 5.31
C LYS A 115 0.84 26.75 6.59
N ASP A 116 1.68 27.14 7.53
CA ASP A 116 1.25 27.94 8.68
C ASP A 116 0.98 29.39 8.24
N TYR A 117 -0.25 29.85 8.44
CA TYR A 117 -0.67 31.19 8.06
C TYR A 117 -0.54 32.14 9.25
N ARG A 118 0.13 33.28 9.03
CA ARG A 118 0.15 34.38 10.02
C ARG A 118 -1.18 35.12 10.12
N VAL A 119 -1.98 35.07 9.06
CA VAL A 119 -3.32 35.66 9.01
C VAL A 119 -4.29 34.68 9.67
N ALA A 120 -4.90 35.07 10.79
CA ALA A 120 -5.83 34.21 11.52
C ALA A 120 -7.21 34.13 10.85
N THR A 121 -7.72 35.27 10.35
CA THR A 121 -9.05 35.36 9.75
C THR A 121 -9.06 36.24 8.50
N LEU A 122 -10.01 35.97 7.61
CA LEU A 122 -10.39 36.79 6.46
C LEU A 122 -11.85 37.22 6.61
N GLY A 123 -12.20 38.42 6.14
CA GLY A 123 -13.54 39.01 6.30
C GLY A 123 -13.66 39.93 7.51
N THR A 124 -14.89 40.38 7.77
CA THR A 124 -15.28 41.32 8.83
C THR A 124 -16.60 40.89 9.45
N GLU A 125 -17.10 41.55 10.49
CA GLU A 125 -18.45 41.25 11.04
C GLU A 125 -19.58 41.46 10.02
N GLU A 126 -19.34 42.24 8.97
CA GLU A 126 -20.32 42.57 7.92
C GLU A 126 -20.26 41.60 6.71
N THR A 127 -19.27 40.71 6.67
CA THR A 127 -19.05 39.77 5.55
C THR A 127 -18.77 38.37 6.10
N LEU A 128 -18.86 37.33 5.27
CA LEU A 128 -18.50 35.99 5.73
C LEU A 128 -17.06 35.95 6.27
N VAL A 129 -16.91 35.55 7.55
CA VAL A 129 -15.62 35.38 8.21
C VAL A 129 -15.11 33.96 7.97
N MET A 130 -13.87 33.85 7.50
CA MET A 130 -13.18 32.58 7.29
C MET A 130 -11.96 32.50 8.19
N SER A 131 -11.86 31.45 9.00
CA SER A 131 -10.73 31.16 9.88
C SER A 131 -9.70 30.31 9.15
N THR A 132 -8.42 30.74 9.13
CA THR A 132 -7.37 29.94 8.48
C THR A 132 -7.02 28.67 9.25
N SER A 133 -7.34 28.60 10.56
CA SER A 133 -7.18 27.38 11.35
C SER A 133 -8.35 26.42 11.15
N ASP A 134 -9.58 26.93 11.07
CA ASP A 134 -10.80 26.10 11.11
C ASP A 134 -11.38 25.80 9.74
N ASP A 135 -11.11 26.64 8.75
CA ASP A 135 -11.71 26.57 7.41
C ASP A 135 -10.70 26.31 6.29
N VAL A 136 -9.40 26.22 6.62
CA VAL A 136 -8.39 25.73 5.69
C VAL A 136 -7.94 24.34 6.12
N TRP A 137 -8.34 23.33 5.36
CA TRP A 137 -8.09 21.93 5.69
C TRP A 137 -7.00 21.37 4.81
N GLY A 138 -5.87 20.98 5.40
CA GLY A 138 -4.92 20.10 4.76
C GLY A 138 -5.27 18.63 5.04
N ILE A 139 -4.44 17.73 4.52
CA ILE A 139 -4.55 16.30 4.84
C ILE A 139 -4.50 16.05 6.36
N THR A 140 -3.67 16.78 7.11
CA THR A 140 -3.57 16.63 8.57
C THR A 140 -4.88 16.94 9.28
N GLU A 141 -5.57 18.02 8.91
CA GLU A 141 -6.87 18.38 9.49
C GLU A 141 -7.96 17.39 9.11
N LEU A 142 -7.96 16.92 7.85
CA LEU A 142 -8.88 15.87 7.41
C LEU A 142 -8.68 14.58 8.21
N LEU A 143 -7.42 14.17 8.42
CA LEU A 143 -7.10 12.98 9.21
C LEU A 143 -7.57 13.10 10.66
N LYS A 144 -7.50 14.29 11.28
CA LYS A 144 -8.07 14.52 12.61
C LYS A 144 -9.60 14.35 12.59
N LYS A 145 -10.29 15.01 11.67
CA LYS A 145 -11.76 14.93 11.52
C LYS A 145 -12.23 13.50 11.29
N ILE A 146 -11.53 12.76 10.43
CA ILE A 146 -11.84 11.36 10.12
C ILE A 146 -11.49 10.46 11.30
N GLY A 147 -10.35 10.70 11.96
CA GLY A 147 -9.89 9.96 13.13
C GLY A 147 -10.84 9.99 14.32
N ASP A 148 -11.69 11.01 14.41
CA ASP A 148 -12.74 11.16 15.43
C ASP A 148 -14.05 10.44 15.06
N LEU A 149 -14.20 9.93 13.83
CA LEU A 149 -15.42 9.24 13.40
C LEU A 149 -15.62 7.88 14.11
N PRO A 150 -16.87 7.42 14.28
CA PRO A 150 -17.17 6.06 14.75
C PRO A 150 -16.57 4.99 13.82
N THR A 151 -16.15 3.86 14.38
CA THR A 151 -15.55 2.75 13.62
C THR A 151 -16.38 2.30 12.40
N PRO A 152 -17.73 2.23 12.46
CA PRO A 152 -18.55 1.88 11.28
C PRO A 152 -18.45 2.85 10.09
N LYS A 153 -17.98 4.09 10.30
CA LYS A 153 -17.71 5.05 9.21
C LYS A 153 -16.29 4.91 8.65
N LEU A 154 -15.33 4.44 9.44
CA LEU A 154 -13.92 4.35 9.03
C LEU A 154 -13.68 3.28 7.96
N GLU A 155 -14.37 2.15 8.05
CA GLU A 155 -14.24 1.05 7.08
C GLU A 155 -14.71 1.45 5.67
N PRO A 156 -15.92 2.03 5.48
CA PRO A 156 -16.33 2.59 4.20
C PRO A 156 -15.38 3.66 3.66
N CYS A 157 -14.86 4.54 4.53
CA CYS A 157 -13.90 5.56 4.11
C CYS A 157 -12.62 4.91 3.56
N LEU A 158 -12.08 3.91 4.25
CA LEU A 158 -10.89 3.19 3.79
C LEU A 158 -11.15 2.47 2.46
N ASP A 159 -12.29 1.81 2.31
CA ASP A 159 -12.64 1.09 1.10
C ASP A 159 -12.86 2.02 -0.10
N PHE A 160 -13.42 3.21 0.13
CA PHE A 160 -13.49 4.25 -0.89
C PHE A 160 -12.08 4.66 -1.35
N LEU A 161 -11.18 4.96 -0.41
CA LEU A 161 -9.80 5.36 -0.73
C LEU A 161 -9.06 4.28 -1.51
N ARG A 162 -9.24 3.00 -1.15
CA ARG A 162 -8.67 1.85 -1.88
C ARG A 162 -9.12 1.75 -3.33
N LYS A 163 -10.38 2.11 -3.60
CA LYS A 163 -10.97 2.03 -4.95
C LYS A 163 -10.55 3.20 -5.82
N GLU A 164 -10.54 4.40 -5.26
CA GLU A 164 -10.27 5.63 -6.01
C GLU A 164 -8.78 5.91 -6.18
N LEU A 165 -7.96 5.60 -5.17
CA LEU A 165 -6.54 5.93 -5.19
C LEU A 165 -5.71 4.70 -5.54
N ARG A 166 -5.12 4.75 -6.74
CA ARG A 166 -4.04 3.86 -7.12
C ARG A 166 -2.75 4.30 -6.45
N VAL A 167 -2.62 3.95 -5.18
CA VAL A 167 -1.32 3.97 -4.55
C VAL A 167 -0.60 2.74 -5.07
N SER A 168 0.41 2.94 -5.92
CA SER A 168 1.46 1.94 -6.03
C SER A 168 1.93 1.73 -4.61
N GLU A 169 1.56 0.60 -3.99
CA GLU A 169 2.26 0.13 -2.80
C GLU A 169 3.72 0.37 -3.09
N PRO A 170 4.48 1.06 -2.19
CA PRO A 170 5.87 1.38 -2.45
C PRO A 170 6.45 0.11 -3.02
N ARG A 171 6.78 0.15 -4.30
CA ARG A 171 7.46 -0.94 -4.94
C ARG A 171 8.79 -0.91 -4.22
N GLY A 172 8.87 -1.62 -3.09
CA GLY A 172 9.98 -2.53 -2.97
C GLY A 172 10.03 -3.18 -4.34
N SER A 173 11.18 -3.02 -4.98
CA SER A 173 11.58 -3.56 -6.27
C SER A 173 10.70 -4.77 -6.62
N ASN A 174 10.21 -4.96 -7.84
CA ASN A 174 9.38 -6.13 -8.24
C ASN A 174 9.61 -7.41 -7.39
N GLU A 175 10.88 -7.73 -7.14
CA GLU A 175 11.46 -8.52 -6.05
C GLU A 175 10.74 -8.55 -4.68
N VAL A 176 10.64 -7.45 -3.93
CA VAL A 176 9.98 -7.35 -2.62
C VAL A 176 8.50 -7.70 -2.73
N GLY A 177 7.80 -7.17 -3.74
CA GLY A 177 6.41 -7.51 -4.00
C GLY A 177 6.24 -9.00 -4.32
N THR A 178 7.17 -9.53 -5.10
CA THR A 178 7.28 -10.96 -5.42
C THR A 178 7.52 -11.78 -4.16
N LEU A 179 8.43 -11.38 -3.27
CA LEU A 179 8.76 -12.08 -2.03
C LEU A 179 7.60 -12.06 -1.01
N ILE A 180 6.88 -10.95 -0.88
CA ILE A 180 5.69 -10.88 -0.01
C ILE A 180 4.62 -11.84 -0.54
N ARG A 181 4.27 -11.70 -1.81
CA ARG A 181 3.26 -12.54 -2.47
C ARG A 181 3.63 -14.03 -2.42
N LEU A 182 4.91 -14.34 -2.62
CA LEU A 182 5.49 -15.67 -2.54
C LEU A 182 5.19 -16.30 -1.18
N ILE A 183 5.53 -15.58 -0.10
CA ILE A 183 5.35 -16.08 1.25
C ILE A 183 3.85 -16.22 1.58
N GLU A 184 3.00 -15.27 1.18
CA GLU A 184 1.54 -15.36 1.37
C GLU A 184 0.94 -16.62 0.71
N VAL A 185 1.28 -16.85 -0.55
CA VAL A 185 0.76 -17.97 -1.34
C VAL A 185 1.23 -19.30 -0.77
N LEU A 186 2.52 -19.41 -0.45
CA LEU A 186 3.05 -20.62 0.16
C LEU A 186 2.48 -20.86 1.55
N SER A 187 2.20 -19.80 2.33
CA SER A 187 1.57 -19.93 3.64
C SER A 187 0.07 -20.23 3.59
N ALA A 188 -0.64 -19.81 2.55
CA ALA A 188 -2.04 -20.16 2.34
C ALA A 188 -2.20 -21.64 1.92
N ALA A 189 -1.21 -22.22 1.23
CA ALA A 189 -1.22 -23.61 0.79
C ALA A 189 -1.10 -24.66 1.93
N GLU A 190 -1.03 -24.21 3.19
CA GLU A 190 -0.75 -25.03 4.38
C GLU A 190 -1.96 -25.74 5.01
N GLU A 191 -3.19 -25.59 4.49
CA GLU A 191 -4.40 -26.11 5.15
C GLU A 191 -4.32 -27.64 5.40
N GLY A 192 -4.26 -28.03 6.69
CA GLY A 192 -4.36 -29.42 7.14
C GLY A 192 -3.10 -30.07 7.75
N LEU A 193 -1.99 -29.34 7.97
CA LEU A 193 -0.77 -29.93 8.54
C LEU A 193 -0.74 -29.92 10.08
N SER A 194 -0.63 -31.10 10.71
CA SER A 194 -0.28 -31.25 12.13
C SER A 194 1.25 -31.25 12.31
N VAL A 195 1.77 -30.34 13.14
CA VAL A 195 3.22 -30.24 13.40
C VAL A 195 3.62 -31.29 14.44
N GLY A 196 4.50 -32.22 14.06
CA GLY A 196 5.22 -33.09 14.99
C GLY A 196 6.61 -32.53 15.28
N ASP A 197 7.12 -32.74 16.50
CA ASP A 197 8.23 -31.98 17.09
C ASP A 197 9.65 -32.50 16.74
N ASN A 198 9.77 -33.52 15.89
CA ASN A 198 11.06 -34.19 15.64
C ASN A 198 11.71 -33.70 14.34
N ARG A 199 12.25 -32.47 14.37
CA ARG A 199 13.13 -31.95 13.33
C ARG A 199 14.59 -32.02 13.80
N GLU A 200 15.44 -32.62 12.98
CA GLU A 200 16.90 -32.53 13.14
C GLU A 200 17.40 -31.15 12.70
N ASP A 201 18.47 -30.68 13.33
CA ASP A 201 19.10 -29.42 12.95
C ASP A 201 19.51 -29.45 11.46
N PRO A 202 19.37 -28.33 10.74
CA PRO A 202 19.78 -28.27 9.35
C PRO A 202 21.28 -28.57 9.22
N ASP A 203 21.62 -29.45 8.28
CA ASP A 203 22.99 -29.81 7.92
C ASP A 203 23.19 -29.48 6.42
N PRO A 204 23.51 -28.20 6.11
CA PRO A 204 23.68 -27.74 4.74
C PRO A 204 24.91 -28.36 4.08
N GLU A 205 25.95 -28.63 4.87
CA GLU A 205 27.23 -29.17 4.39
C GLU A 205 27.00 -30.55 3.75
N ARG A 206 26.41 -31.46 4.51
CA ARG A 206 26.04 -32.79 4.03
C ARG A 206 25.07 -32.76 2.85
N LYS A 207 24.29 -31.69 2.74
CA LYS A 207 23.30 -31.58 1.68
C LYS A 207 23.89 -31.09 0.37
N ILE A 208 24.62 -29.97 0.41
CA ILE A 208 25.20 -29.33 -0.76
C ILE A 208 26.43 -30.12 -1.20
N HIS A 209 27.36 -30.37 -0.29
CA HIS A 209 28.68 -30.93 -0.62
C HIS A 209 28.70 -32.46 -0.68
N ASP A 210 27.78 -33.18 -0.02
CA ASP A 210 27.71 -34.65 -0.15
C ASP A 210 26.56 -35.10 -1.07
N ARG A 211 25.29 -34.79 -0.74
CA ARG A 211 24.13 -35.31 -1.48
C ARG A 211 24.00 -34.74 -2.89
N PHE A 212 24.28 -33.44 -3.05
CA PHE A 212 24.19 -32.73 -4.33
C PHE A 212 25.56 -32.27 -4.84
N SER A 213 26.62 -33.00 -4.48
CA SER A 213 28.02 -32.66 -4.79
C SER A 213 28.25 -32.29 -6.26
N ASN A 214 27.67 -33.03 -7.19
CA ASN A 214 27.75 -32.77 -8.64
C ASN A 214 27.14 -31.43 -9.08
N HIS A 215 26.32 -30.79 -8.24
CA HIS A 215 25.63 -29.53 -8.48
C HIS A 215 25.97 -28.45 -7.44
N ALA A 216 26.87 -28.74 -6.48
CA ALA A 216 27.22 -27.84 -5.38
C ALA A 216 27.72 -26.49 -5.89
N GLU A 217 28.68 -26.52 -6.82
CA GLU A 217 29.27 -25.33 -7.43
C GLU A 217 28.21 -24.44 -8.12
N PHE A 218 27.22 -25.06 -8.78
CA PHE A 218 26.14 -24.34 -9.43
C PHE A 218 25.20 -23.67 -8.41
N LEU A 219 24.78 -24.41 -7.37
CA LEU A 219 23.86 -23.92 -6.35
C LEU A 219 24.47 -22.79 -5.51
N GLU A 220 25.74 -22.91 -5.14
CA GLU A 220 26.47 -21.88 -4.40
C GLU A 220 26.65 -20.60 -5.23
N ARG A 221 27.06 -20.75 -6.49
CA ARG A 221 27.23 -19.61 -7.39
C ARG A 221 25.92 -18.85 -7.58
N GLN A 222 24.84 -19.57 -7.83
CA GLN A 222 23.50 -18.97 -7.95
C GLN A 222 23.07 -18.27 -6.67
N TYR A 223 23.33 -18.85 -5.49
CA TYR A 223 23.02 -18.17 -4.24
C TYR A 223 23.79 -16.85 -4.09
N VAL A 224 25.10 -16.84 -4.35
CA VAL A 224 25.94 -15.65 -4.22
C VAL A 224 25.51 -14.56 -5.19
N GLU A 225 25.32 -14.90 -6.48
CA GLU A 225 24.89 -13.95 -7.52
C GLU A 225 23.53 -13.32 -7.19
N LEU A 226 22.59 -14.14 -6.73
CA LEU A 226 21.24 -13.67 -6.40
C LEU A 226 21.17 -12.96 -5.04
N HIS A 227 22.08 -13.28 -4.10
CA HIS A 227 22.14 -12.63 -2.79
C HIS A 227 22.49 -11.15 -2.89
N GLU A 228 23.39 -10.77 -3.81
CA GLU A 228 23.74 -9.37 -4.05
C GLU A 228 22.53 -8.54 -4.52
N ILE A 229 21.61 -9.18 -5.24
CA ILE A 229 20.43 -8.52 -5.84
C ILE A 229 19.24 -8.52 -4.87
N TYR A 230 18.95 -9.67 -4.24
CA TYR A 230 17.71 -9.91 -3.51
C TYR A 230 17.90 -10.02 -1.98
N GLY A 231 19.13 -10.06 -1.49
CA GLY A 231 19.43 -10.30 -0.07
C GLY A 231 18.85 -9.23 0.86
N GLN A 232 18.98 -7.96 0.49
CA GLN A 232 18.43 -6.84 1.27
C GLN A 232 16.89 -6.87 1.27
N ALA A 233 16.29 -7.06 0.09
CA ALA A 233 14.84 -7.16 -0.07
C ALA A 233 14.25 -8.28 0.81
N LEU A 234 14.84 -9.47 0.80
CA LEU A 234 14.38 -10.58 1.64
C LEU A 234 14.55 -10.31 3.14
N ALA A 235 15.64 -9.64 3.54
CA ALA A 235 15.86 -9.28 4.94
C ALA A 235 14.80 -8.29 5.45
N GLU A 236 14.39 -7.34 4.61
CA GLU A 236 13.30 -6.41 4.92
C GLU A 236 11.97 -7.13 5.04
N VAL A 237 11.62 -7.99 4.07
CA VAL A 237 10.37 -8.78 4.12
C VAL A 237 10.29 -9.62 5.40
N ASN A 238 11.38 -10.28 5.78
CA ASN A 238 11.41 -11.08 7.02
C ASN A 238 11.28 -10.24 8.31
N LYS A 239 11.71 -8.97 8.29
CA LYS A 239 11.60 -8.07 9.44
C LYS A 239 10.18 -7.56 9.66
N TYR A 240 9.43 -7.39 8.56
CA TYR A 240 8.08 -6.82 8.57
C TYR A 240 6.96 -7.86 8.36
N SER A 241 7.28 -9.11 8.07
CA SER A 241 6.28 -10.17 7.93
C SER A 241 5.63 -10.48 9.28
N ASP A 242 4.32 -10.24 9.40
CA ASP A 242 3.47 -10.57 10.56
C ASP A 242 3.19 -12.09 10.70
N LEU A 243 4.14 -12.94 10.30
CA LEU A 243 3.98 -14.39 10.35
C LEU A 243 4.30 -14.90 11.75
N SER A 244 3.29 -15.45 12.41
CA SER A 244 3.51 -16.13 13.69
C SER A 244 4.50 -17.29 13.53
N HIS A 245 5.28 -17.58 14.57
CA HIS A 245 6.21 -18.73 14.58
C HIS A 245 5.55 -20.05 14.17
N VAL A 246 4.26 -20.22 14.48
CA VAL A 246 3.46 -21.39 14.10
C VAL A 246 3.21 -21.46 12.59
N ARG A 247 2.92 -20.33 11.92
CA ARG A 247 2.74 -20.28 10.46
C ARG A 247 4.06 -20.54 9.74
N LEU A 248 5.15 -19.89 10.16
CA LEU A 248 6.48 -20.16 9.60
C LEU A 248 6.89 -21.63 9.71
N ARG A 249 6.55 -22.30 10.81
CA ARG A 249 6.81 -23.74 10.97
C ARG A 249 6.01 -24.58 9.98
N LYS A 250 4.74 -24.27 9.76
CA LYS A 250 3.89 -24.99 8.81
C LYS A 250 4.38 -24.79 7.38
N LEU A 251 4.76 -23.58 7.01
CA LEU A 251 5.38 -23.24 5.72
C LEU A 251 6.60 -24.13 5.45
N GLN A 252 7.52 -24.22 6.42
CA GLN A 252 8.72 -25.06 6.30
C GLN A 252 8.36 -26.53 6.07
N VAL A 253 7.39 -27.07 6.82
CA VAL A 253 6.95 -28.47 6.67
C VAL A 253 6.29 -28.71 5.31
N TYR A 254 5.48 -27.76 4.84
CA TYR A 254 4.89 -27.79 3.51
C TYR A 254 5.97 -27.84 2.44
N LEU A 255 6.92 -26.90 2.47
CA LEU A 255 8.03 -26.82 1.53
C LEU A 255 8.85 -28.11 1.51
N MET A 256 9.14 -28.71 2.66
CA MET A 256 9.90 -29.96 2.74
C MET A 256 9.19 -31.09 2.00
N ARG A 257 7.89 -31.30 2.27
CA ARG A 257 7.11 -32.38 1.65
C ARG A 257 6.85 -32.13 0.17
N TRP A 258 6.68 -30.87 -0.21
CA TRP A 258 6.38 -30.50 -1.58
C TRP A 258 7.63 -30.60 -2.46
N SER A 259 8.74 -30.03 -2.01
CA SER A 259 10.02 -30.11 -2.72
C SER A 259 10.55 -31.54 -2.85
N ASP A 260 10.38 -32.40 -1.84
CA ASP A 260 10.82 -33.80 -1.95
C ASP A 260 10.01 -34.57 -3.01
N ARG A 261 8.71 -34.29 -3.14
CA ARG A 261 7.88 -34.84 -4.23
C ARG A 261 8.38 -34.36 -5.59
N VAL A 262 8.63 -33.06 -5.76
CA VAL A 262 9.15 -32.51 -7.01
C VAL A 262 10.53 -33.08 -7.36
N LEU A 263 11.40 -33.26 -6.37
CA LEU A 263 12.71 -33.88 -6.58
C LEU A 263 12.61 -35.33 -7.06
N ASN A 264 11.69 -36.10 -6.50
CA ASN A 264 11.44 -37.48 -6.93
C ASN A 264 10.89 -37.52 -8.36
N ASP A 265 9.98 -36.62 -8.72
CA ASP A 265 9.46 -36.48 -10.09
C ASP A 265 10.59 -36.13 -11.09
N CYS A 266 11.57 -35.34 -10.64
CA CYS A 266 12.76 -34.96 -11.40
C CYS A 266 13.90 -35.99 -11.31
N ARG A 267 13.63 -37.21 -10.83
CA ARG A 267 14.61 -38.31 -10.72
C ARG A 267 15.87 -37.97 -9.89
N GLY A 268 15.73 -37.06 -8.93
CA GLY A 268 16.82 -36.66 -8.03
C GLY A 268 17.72 -35.55 -8.56
N ASP A 269 17.42 -34.95 -9.72
CA ASP A 269 18.16 -33.79 -10.24
C ASP A 269 17.73 -32.51 -9.48
N PRO A 270 18.61 -31.90 -8.67
CA PRO A 270 18.28 -30.74 -7.85
C PRO A 270 18.10 -29.45 -8.68
N VAL A 271 18.73 -29.35 -9.85
CA VAL A 271 18.63 -28.17 -10.72
C VAL A 271 17.27 -28.18 -11.41
N LEU A 272 16.94 -29.30 -12.06
CA LEU A 272 15.64 -29.47 -12.71
C LEU A 272 14.48 -29.37 -11.72
N ALA A 273 14.65 -29.93 -10.51
CA ALA A 273 13.65 -29.83 -9.46
C ALA A 273 13.48 -28.41 -8.92
N LEU A 274 14.57 -27.63 -8.83
CA LEU A 274 14.51 -26.24 -8.41
C LEU A 274 13.78 -25.38 -9.45
N ASP A 275 14.10 -25.55 -10.74
CA ASP A 275 13.43 -24.83 -11.83
C ASP A 275 11.94 -25.16 -11.87
N THR A 276 11.60 -26.44 -11.73
CA THR A 276 10.20 -26.91 -11.63
C THR A 276 9.48 -26.31 -10.42
N LEU A 277 10.16 -26.17 -9.28
CA LEU A 277 9.57 -25.52 -8.09
C LEU A 277 9.31 -24.04 -8.36
N THR A 278 10.27 -23.33 -8.95
CA THR A 278 10.14 -21.90 -9.29
C THR A 278 8.95 -21.67 -10.22
N GLU A 279 8.82 -22.44 -11.30
CA GLU A 279 7.68 -22.34 -12.22
C GLU A 279 6.33 -22.59 -11.52
N LYS A 280 6.26 -23.63 -10.68
CA LYS A 280 5.02 -23.94 -9.95
C LYS A 280 4.66 -22.86 -8.96
N VAL A 281 5.65 -22.26 -8.29
CA VAL A 281 5.44 -21.13 -7.38
C VAL A 281 4.90 -19.93 -8.14
N LEU A 282 5.54 -19.54 -9.25
CA LEU A 282 5.06 -18.44 -10.09
C LEU A 282 3.62 -18.67 -10.56
N HIS A 283 3.27 -19.90 -10.94
CA HIS A 283 1.91 -20.25 -11.31
C HIS A 283 0.91 -20.07 -10.16
N MET A 284 1.28 -20.42 -8.92
CA MET A 284 0.41 -20.23 -7.74
C MET A 284 0.21 -18.75 -7.40
N MET A 285 1.13 -17.86 -7.79
CA MET A 285 1.04 -16.43 -7.51
C MET A 285 -0.06 -15.73 -8.34
N GLY A 286 -0.43 -16.33 -9.49
CA GLY A 286 -1.51 -15.88 -10.36
C GLY A 286 -1.08 -14.77 -11.32
N HIS A 287 -2.06 -14.01 -11.82
CA HIS A 287 -1.81 -12.86 -12.69
C HIS A 287 -1.81 -11.55 -11.88
N SER A 288 -0.78 -10.72 -12.08
CA SER A 288 -0.69 -9.35 -11.60
C SER A 288 -0.49 -8.38 -12.76
N ASP A 289 -0.77 -7.09 -12.54
CA ASP A 289 -0.56 -6.02 -13.54
C ASP A 289 0.92 -5.84 -13.93
N ALA A 290 1.86 -6.46 -13.20
CA ALA A 290 3.28 -6.55 -13.51
C ALA A 290 3.76 -8.02 -13.46
N GLU A 291 4.78 -8.39 -14.24
CA GLU A 291 5.39 -9.73 -14.19
C GLU A 291 6.18 -9.92 -12.89
N TYR A 292 6.02 -11.07 -12.22
CA TYR A 292 6.82 -11.42 -11.03
C TYR A 292 8.28 -11.67 -11.39
N ASP A 293 9.19 -11.35 -10.47
CA ASP A 293 10.62 -11.60 -10.65
C ASP A 293 10.97 -13.07 -10.35
N ASP A 294 11.24 -13.85 -11.40
CA ASP A 294 11.70 -15.23 -11.32
C ASP A 294 12.94 -15.39 -10.41
N GLY A 295 13.89 -14.46 -10.50
CA GLY A 295 15.13 -14.48 -9.72
C GLY A 295 14.87 -14.33 -8.22
N ALA A 296 13.88 -13.53 -7.83
CA ALA A 296 13.49 -13.37 -6.44
C ALA A 296 12.87 -14.66 -5.85
N VAL A 297 12.02 -15.34 -6.62
CA VAL A 297 11.46 -16.65 -6.24
C VAL A 297 12.56 -17.69 -6.12
N ARG A 298 13.46 -17.75 -7.10
CA ARG A 298 14.58 -18.69 -7.13
C ARG A 298 15.53 -18.47 -5.95
N TYR A 299 15.86 -17.22 -5.66
CA TYR A 299 16.70 -16.85 -4.51
C TYR A 299 16.11 -17.33 -3.18
N TYR A 300 14.80 -17.09 -2.97
CA TYR A 300 14.12 -17.57 -1.78
C TYR A 300 14.19 -19.09 -1.65
N LEU A 301 13.91 -19.83 -2.73
CA LEU A 301 13.93 -21.29 -2.73
C LEU A 301 15.33 -21.85 -2.47
N ILE A 302 16.40 -21.23 -2.99
CA ILE A 302 17.79 -21.63 -2.70
C ILE A 302 18.12 -21.36 -1.23
N GLY A 303 17.69 -20.23 -0.66
CA GLY A 303 17.83 -19.97 0.78
C GLY A 303 17.12 -21.03 1.63
N GLN A 304 15.92 -21.46 1.22
CA GLN A 304 15.21 -22.57 1.87
C GLN A 304 15.89 -23.93 1.66
N LEU A 305 16.60 -24.12 0.55
CA LEU A 305 17.40 -25.30 0.29
C LEU A 305 18.58 -25.36 1.26
N ILE A 306 19.33 -24.27 1.42
CA ILE A 306 20.43 -24.18 2.40
C ILE A 306 19.90 -24.45 3.82
N ALA A 307 18.75 -23.88 4.19
CA ALA A 307 18.09 -24.11 5.47
C ALA A 307 17.43 -25.51 5.62
N CYS A 308 17.62 -26.42 4.66
CA CYS A 308 17.04 -27.77 4.64
C CYS A 308 15.49 -27.83 4.65
N ASN A 309 14.83 -26.73 4.29
CA ASN A 309 13.38 -26.63 4.15
C ASN A 309 12.90 -27.04 2.74
N VAL A 310 13.76 -26.97 1.72
CA VAL A 310 13.53 -27.50 0.36
C VAL A 310 14.48 -28.67 0.15
N PHE A 311 14.07 -29.83 -0.35
CA PHE A 311 14.91 -31.05 -0.47
C PHE A 311 15.52 -31.50 0.87
N PRO A 312 14.70 -31.87 1.87
CA PRO A 312 15.18 -32.21 3.21
C PRO A 312 16.16 -33.38 3.20
N ASN A 313 17.12 -33.42 4.13
CA ASN A 313 18.08 -34.52 4.24
C ASN A 313 17.34 -35.86 4.42
N LYS A 314 17.77 -36.89 3.67
CA LYS A 314 17.24 -38.23 3.89
C LYS A 314 17.71 -38.68 5.26
N ARG A 315 16.77 -39.08 6.13
CA ARG A 315 17.11 -39.77 7.38
C ARG A 315 17.99 -40.96 7.00
N VAL A 316 19.16 -41.06 7.63
CA VAL A 316 19.93 -42.30 7.56
C VAL A 316 19.01 -43.36 8.15
N ALA A 317 18.62 -44.33 7.34
CA ALA A 317 18.04 -45.54 7.92
C ALA A 317 19.16 -46.13 8.78
N HIS A 318 19.07 -45.96 10.09
CA HIS A 318 19.86 -46.77 11.02
C HIS A 318 19.43 -48.22 10.78
N ALA A 319 20.28 -48.96 10.07
CA ALA A 319 20.25 -50.41 10.05
C ALA A 319 20.69 -50.94 11.42
#